data_AF-A0A7E4W899-F1
#
_entry.id   AF-A0A7E4W899-F1
#
_cell.length_a   1.000
_cell.length_b   1.000
_cell.length_c   1.000
_cell.angle_alpha   90.00
_cell.angle_beta   90.00
_cell.angle_gamma   90.00
#
_symmetry.space_group_name_H-M   'P 1'
#
loop_
_entity.id
_entity.type
_entity.pdbx_description
1 polymer ?
#
loop_
_entity_poly.entity_id
_entity_poly.type
_entity_poly.pdbx_seq_one_letter_code
_entity_poly.pdbx_strand_id
1 'polypeptide(L)'
;MENDEKSEAGHKMTAHGPCWLRVRASLFFTEKRHVMGNKPPGGIKNRDEAAPQTIALSDIPPELIVIERKAATRFAKRITLTSFADIVDEYAEIIKDIPAKKVEYRHPGQIEKNRYRDIPCYEPTRVVLKGRDKEHDYIHANWVKAGKYRYICSQAPLGDTVDDFWLMIANEKVGAIIMLCDLFEDGIRKCADYWPVDEGCRKTYGEVEVHNTTTMNSTLEQVTVTILRVTYKDRSHLLTHFQWVGWPDKGIPNDSIVPAKLLIQARESVTPVKNSKDARKPPAPILVHCSAGIGRTGTLVAIDMARAKVKAHANSISVPNIVKELRSQRAFAVQNPLQYTYLNACILQMFVEERWLFNFPPIQLWQQRCHHFLVEYNRASKEAIYIPQAESIDEIAAERAAPCLSEQEVK
;
A
#
# COMPACT_ATOMS: atom_id res chain seq x y z
N MET A 1 -5.57 -52.92 -31.43
CA MET A 1 -4.92 -53.87 -30.50
C MET A 1 -3.55 -53.29 -30.22
N GLU A 2 -3.48 -52.44 -29.19
CA GLU A 2 -2.78 -52.75 -27.91
C GLU A 2 -1.28 -52.42 -28.05
N ASN A 3 -0.62 -51.62 -27.22
CA ASN A 3 -0.93 -51.04 -25.92
C ASN A 3 -0.21 -49.69 -25.75
N ASP A 4 -0.90 -48.79 -25.05
CA ASP A 4 -0.36 -47.58 -24.43
C ASP A 4 0.43 -47.94 -23.18
N GLU A 5 1.70 -47.55 -23.11
CA GLU A 5 2.43 -47.29 -21.86
C GLU A 5 3.37 -46.10 -22.08
N LYS A 6 2.88 -44.89 -21.81
CA LYS A 6 3.74 -43.71 -21.62
C LYS A 6 3.90 -43.47 -20.13
N SER A 7 5.13 -43.70 -19.68
CA SER A 7 5.64 -43.40 -18.35
C SER A 7 5.45 -41.93 -17.97
N GLU A 8 4.74 -41.67 -16.87
CA GLU A 8 4.73 -40.39 -16.16
C GLU A 8 6.10 -40.15 -15.51
N ALA A 9 6.93 -39.32 -16.14
CA ALA A 9 8.09 -38.72 -15.48
C ALA A 9 7.64 -37.50 -14.68
N GLY A 10 7.34 -37.72 -13.39
CA GLY A 10 7.07 -36.67 -12.43
C GLY A 10 8.29 -35.74 -12.28
N HIS A 11 8.16 -34.50 -12.75
CA HIS A 11 9.07 -33.42 -12.42
C HIS A 11 8.95 -33.12 -10.91
N LYS A 12 9.89 -33.65 -10.13
CA LYS A 12 10.15 -33.18 -8.76
C LYS A 12 10.67 -31.75 -8.84
N MET A 13 9.80 -30.77 -8.56
CA MET A 13 10.25 -29.43 -8.21
C MET A 13 11.10 -29.51 -6.94
N THR A 14 12.40 -29.31 -7.07
CA THR A 14 13.27 -29.06 -5.92
C THR A 14 12.91 -27.69 -5.34
N ALA A 15 12.37 -27.71 -4.12
CA ALA A 15 12.09 -26.52 -3.35
C ALA A 15 13.40 -25.78 -3.04
N HIS A 16 13.75 -24.80 -3.86
CA HIS A 16 14.76 -23.82 -3.49
C HIS A 16 14.20 -22.95 -2.37
N GLY A 17 14.86 -23.00 -1.22
CA GLY A 17 14.53 -22.20 -0.05
C GLY A 17 14.47 -20.71 -0.42
N PRO A 18 13.61 -19.92 0.25
CA PRO A 18 13.29 -18.62 -0.30
C PRO A 18 14.42 -17.60 -0.08
N CYS A 19 14.52 -16.66 -1.03
CA CYS A 19 15.60 -15.66 -1.18
C CYS A 19 16.01 -14.90 0.10
N TRP A 20 15.13 -14.81 1.11
CA TRP A 20 15.40 -14.13 2.39
C TRP A 20 16.49 -14.77 3.25
N LEU A 21 16.78 -16.06 3.11
CA LEU A 21 17.87 -16.73 3.84
C LEU A 21 19.26 -16.21 3.42
N ARG A 22 19.41 -15.75 2.17
CA ARG A 22 20.69 -15.22 1.64
C ARG A 22 20.98 -13.79 2.10
N VAL A 23 19.94 -12.98 2.31
CA VAL A 23 20.06 -11.59 2.82
C VAL A 23 20.51 -11.56 4.29
N ARG A 24 20.23 -12.64 5.05
CA ARG A 24 20.54 -12.75 6.47
C ARG A 24 22.05 -12.74 6.78
N ALA A 25 22.90 -13.12 5.82
CA ALA A 25 24.35 -13.22 6.03
C ALA A 25 25.09 -11.86 5.87
N SER A 26 24.58 -10.93 5.06
CA SER A 26 25.28 -9.65 4.79
C SER A 26 25.00 -8.54 5.80
N LEU A 27 23.98 -8.66 6.66
CA LEU A 27 23.54 -7.58 7.56
C LEU A 27 24.16 -7.64 8.98
N PHE A 28 25.05 -8.61 9.26
CA PHE A 28 25.61 -8.82 10.62
C PHE A 28 26.81 -7.94 11.00
N PHE A 29 27.29 -7.08 10.11
CA PHE A 29 28.45 -6.22 10.38
C PHE A 29 28.13 -4.76 10.10
N THR A 30 27.54 -4.06 11.07
CA THR A 30 27.82 -2.63 11.39
C THR A 30 26.89 -2.16 12.50
N GLU A 31 27.31 -2.32 13.75
CA GLU A 31 26.71 -1.56 14.85
C GLU A 31 27.78 -1.25 15.89
N LYS A 32 28.40 -0.06 15.80
CA LYS A 32 28.98 0.68 16.94
C LYS A 32 29.49 2.09 16.57
N ARG A 33 29.04 3.06 17.38
CA ARG A 33 29.58 4.40 17.70
C ARG A 33 29.39 5.56 16.69
N HIS A 34 28.53 6.53 17.03
CA HIS A 34 28.95 7.86 17.53
C HIS A 34 27.75 8.72 17.95
N VAL A 35 27.90 9.45 19.06
CA VAL A 35 27.00 10.50 19.59
C VAL A 35 27.85 11.75 19.76
N MET A 36 27.40 12.89 19.22
CA MET A 36 27.53 14.31 19.64
C MET A 36 26.87 15.12 18.50
N GLY A 37 25.94 16.06 18.63
CA GLY A 37 25.68 17.08 19.64
C GLY A 37 25.76 18.44 18.91
N ASN A 38 24.65 19.16 18.68
CA ASN A 38 24.64 20.61 18.41
C ASN A 38 23.24 21.25 18.49
N LYS A 39 23.20 22.47 19.03
CA LYS A 39 22.04 23.36 19.26
C LYS A 39 21.62 24.11 17.97
N PRO A 40 20.35 24.57 17.85
CA PRO A 40 19.91 25.39 16.70
C PRO A 40 19.95 26.90 17.01
N PRO A 41 20.09 27.78 16.00
CA PRO A 41 19.81 29.20 16.16
C PRO A 41 18.48 29.62 15.48
N GLY A 42 17.82 30.59 16.12
CA GLY A 42 17.26 31.79 15.49
C GLY A 42 15.99 31.66 14.66
N GLY A 43 14.87 32.16 15.20
CA GLY A 43 13.58 32.24 14.52
C GLY A 43 13.44 33.43 13.56
N ILE A 44 12.49 33.29 12.63
CA ILE A 44 11.96 34.37 11.78
C ILE A 44 10.43 34.27 11.85
N LYS A 45 9.79 35.41 12.17
CA LYS A 45 8.33 35.58 12.22
C LYS A 45 7.80 35.92 10.82
N ASN A 46 6.73 35.25 10.38
CA ASN A 46 5.79 35.69 9.34
C ASN A 46 4.41 35.16 9.76
N ARG A 47 3.50 36.04 10.22
CA ARG A 47 2.40 36.71 9.48
C ARG A 47 1.27 35.74 9.09
N ASP A 48 0.12 36.02 9.70
CA ASP A 48 -1.08 35.20 9.79
C ASP A 48 -1.78 34.99 8.44
N GLU A 49 -1.85 33.74 8.01
CA GLU A 49 -2.88 33.24 7.09
C GLU A 49 -3.73 32.22 7.84
N ALA A 50 -5.05 32.43 7.83
CA ALA A 50 -6.00 31.66 8.62
C ALA A 50 -6.05 30.18 8.18
N ALA A 51 -5.40 29.32 8.97
CA ALA A 51 -5.46 27.87 8.84
C ALA A 51 -6.90 27.34 9.05
N PRO A 52 -7.31 26.27 8.35
CA PRO A 52 -8.61 25.62 8.58
C PRO A 52 -8.74 25.19 10.04
N GLN A 53 -9.89 25.51 10.65
CA GLN A 53 -10.13 25.34 12.09
C GLN A 53 -9.95 23.89 12.54
N THR A 54 -8.76 23.60 13.04
CA THR A 54 -8.46 22.40 13.83
C THR A 54 -9.26 22.44 15.13
N ILE A 55 -9.95 21.34 15.45
CA ILE A 55 -10.62 21.16 16.75
C ILE A 55 -9.60 21.45 17.86
N ALA A 56 -9.93 22.37 18.77
CA ALA A 56 -9.04 22.74 19.85
C ALA A 56 -8.84 21.55 20.80
N LEU A 57 -7.60 21.34 21.26
CA LEU A 57 -7.24 20.29 22.24
C LEU A 57 -8.05 20.39 23.54
N SER A 58 -8.61 21.56 23.84
CA SER A 58 -9.51 21.83 24.96
C SER A 58 -10.85 21.08 24.89
N ASP A 59 -11.23 20.58 23.72
CA ASP A 59 -12.58 20.06 23.47
C ASP A 59 -12.65 18.52 23.55
N ILE A 60 -11.53 17.86 23.84
CA ILE A 60 -11.46 16.39 24.01
C ILE A 60 -11.38 16.08 25.52
N PRO A 61 -12.30 15.25 26.07
CA PRO A 61 -12.27 14.89 27.48
C PRO A 61 -10.89 14.30 27.90
N PRO A 62 -10.27 14.79 28.98
CA PRO A 62 -8.91 14.40 29.39
C PRO A 62 -8.72 12.89 29.54
N GLU A 63 -9.75 12.16 29.97
CA GLU A 63 -9.73 10.71 30.19
C GLU A 63 -9.62 9.88 28.88
N LEU A 64 -10.23 10.33 27.77
CA LEU A 64 -10.17 9.62 26.49
C LEU A 64 -8.80 9.76 25.83
N ILE A 65 -8.15 10.91 26.05
CA ILE A 65 -6.78 11.18 25.62
C ILE A 65 -5.79 10.20 26.28
N VAL A 66 -6.06 9.75 27.52
CA VAL A 66 -5.17 8.83 28.24
C VAL A 66 -5.16 7.44 27.64
N ILE A 67 -6.31 6.89 27.22
CA ILE A 67 -6.40 5.52 26.67
C ILE A 67 -5.70 5.45 25.31
N GLU A 68 -5.99 6.39 24.41
CA GLU A 68 -5.39 6.46 23.08
C GLU A 68 -3.86 6.60 23.17
N ARG A 69 -3.38 7.51 24.04
CA ARG A 69 -1.94 7.68 24.32
C ARG A 69 -1.30 6.43 24.91
N LYS A 70 -1.97 5.71 25.83
CA LYS A 70 -1.46 4.46 26.41
C LYS A 70 -1.33 3.36 25.35
N ALA A 71 -2.29 3.21 24.45
CA ALA A 71 -2.23 2.24 23.35
C ALA A 71 -1.07 2.59 22.40
N ALA A 72 -0.99 3.85 21.96
CA ALA A 72 0.07 4.33 21.08
C ALA A 72 1.46 4.18 21.72
N THR A 73 1.61 4.49 23.01
CA THR A 73 2.87 4.34 23.75
C THR A 73 3.30 2.88 23.86
N ARG A 74 2.36 1.95 24.11
CA ARG A 74 2.66 0.52 24.15
C ARG A 74 3.11 0.00 22.78
N PHE A 75 2.44 0.42 21.72
CA PHE A 75 2.86 0.12 20.36
C PHE A 75 4.27 0.64 20.08
N ALA A 76 4.53 1.92 20.40
CA ALA A 76 5.83 2.54 20.23
C ALA A 76 6.95 1.79 20.96
N LYS A 77 6.76 1.48 22.25
CA LYS A 77 7.73 0.71 23.03
C LYS A 77 8.02 -0.66 22.40
N ARG A 78 6.98 -1.41 22.02
CA ARG A 78 7.12 -2.72 21.37
C ARG A 78 7.95 -2.60 20.10
N ILE A 79 7.54 -1.72 19.18
CA ILE A 79 8.17 -1.65 17.87
C ILE A 79 9.61 -1.12 17.95
N THR A 80 9.90 -0.17 18.84
CA THR A 80 11.28 0.33 19.02
C THR A 80 12.24 -0.69 19.62
N LEU A 81 11.72 -1.73 20.27
CA LEU A 81 12.50 -2.84 20.83
C LEU A 81 12.55 -4.07 19.92
N THR A 82 11.74 -4.11 18.86
CA THR A 82 11.70 -5.23 17.91
C THR A 82 12.78 -5.04 16.86
N SER A 83 13.56 -6.08 16.57
CA SER A 83 14.57 -5.99 15.51
C SER A 83 13.90 -5.97 14.12
N PHE A 84 14.56 -5.41 13.12
CA PHE A 84 14.02 -5.43 11.75
C PHE A 84 13.94 -6.86 11.19
N ALA A 85 14.83 -7.76 11.60
CA ALA A 85 14.75 -9.17 11.25
C ALA A 85 13.46 -9.80 11.79
N ASP A 86 13.12 -9.54 13.06
CA ASP A 86 11.88 -10.04 13.66
C ASP A 86 10.63 -9.46 12.97
N ILE A 87 10.68 -8.20 12.52
CA ILE A 87 9.57 -7.59 11.74
C ILE A 87 9.41 -8.29 10.38
N VAL A 88 10.51 -8.64 9.72
CA VAL A 88 10.49 -9.39 8.46
C VAL A 88 9.98 -10.82 8.68
N ASP A 89 10.42 -11.48 9.75
CA ASP A 89 9.97 -12.82 10.12
C ASP A 89 8.47 -12.81 10.50
N GLU A 90 8.00 -11.77 11.20
CA GLU A 90 6.58 -11.55 11.51
C GLU A 90 5.74 -11.49 10.22
N TYR A 91 6.24 -10.81 9.16
CA TYR A 91 5.60 -10.82 7.85
C TYR A 91 5.62 -12.21 7.19
N ALA A 92 6.73 -12.93 7.30
CA ALA A 92 6.84 -14.28 6.75
C ALA A 92 5.79 -15.23 7.35
N GLU A 93 5.49 -15.11 8.65
CA GLU A 93 4.40 -15.88 9.27
C GLU A 93 3.01 -15.52 8.71
N ILE A 94 2.74 -14.24 8.44
CA ILE A 94 1.45 -13.80 7.88
C ILE A 94 1.20 -14.41 6.50
N ILE A 95 2.24 -14.60 5.69
CA ILE A 95 2.09 -15.14 4.33
C ILE A 95 2.03 -16.67 4.29
N LYS A 96 2.44 -17.38 5.34
CA LYS A 96 2.29 -18.85 5.44
C LYS A 96 0.83 -19.30 5.52
N ASP A 97 -0.02 -18.48 6.15
CA ASP A 97 -1.45 -18.75 6.34
C ASP A 97 -2.27 -18.53 5.05
N ILE A 98 -1.65 -18.09 3.95
CA ILE A 98 -2.34 -17.97 2.66
C ILE A 98 -2.49 -19.39 2.12
N PRO A 99 -3.72 -19.94 2.05
CA PRO A 99 -3.90 -21.22 1.40
C PRO A 99 -3.39 -21.08 -0.04
N ALA A 100 -2.62 -22.05 -0.53
CA ALA A 100 -2.31 -22.20 -1.95
C ALA A 100 -3.57 -22.53 -2.79
N LYS A 101 -4.74 -21.99 -2.40
CA LYS A 101 -5.98 -22.13 -3.13
C LYS A 101 -5.80 -21.40 -4.44
N LYS A 102 -6.00 -22.14 -5.54
CA LYS A 102 -6.19 -21.57 -6.86
C LYS A 102 -7.19 -20.41 -6.76
N VAL A 103 -6.86 -19.29 -7.39
CA VAL A 103 -7.81 -18.19 -7.55
C VAL A 103 -9.02 -18.72 -8.31
N GLU A 104 -10.13 -18.90 -7.61
CA GLU A 104 -11.41 -19.24 -8.24
C GLU A 104 -12.04 -17.96 -8.77
N TYR A 105 -12.11 -17.84 -10.10
CA TYR A 105 -12.91 -16.79 -10.74
C TYR A 105 -14.37 -17.19 -10.64
N ARG A 106 -15.14 -16.42 -9.88
CA ARG A 106 -16.56 -16.71 -9.62
C ARG A 106 -17.49 -15.89 -10.50
N HIS A 107 -16.96 -14.87 -11.17
CA HIS A 107 -17.74 -13.93 -11.95
C HIS A 107 -17.41 -14.03 -13.45
N PRO A 108 -18.43 -14.07 -14.34
CA PRO A 108 -18.22 -13.94 -15.79
C PRO A 108 -17.41 -12.68 -16.16
N GLY A 109 -16.50 -12.78 -17.12
CA GLY A 109 -15.72 -11.63 -17.60
C GLY A 109 -14.63 -11.12 -16.64
N GLN A 110 -14.42 -11.80 -15.50
CA GLN A 110 -13.45 -11.40 -14.49
C GLN A 110 -12.01 -11.50 -15.02
N ILE A 111 -11.68 -12.48 -15.86
CA ILE A 111 -10.30 -12.71 -16.32
C ILE A 111 -9.82 -11.55 -17.20
N GLU A 112 -10.72 -11.01 -18.01
CA GLU A 112 -10.48 -9.94 -18.98
C GLU A 112 -10.36 -8.58 -18.29
N LYS A 113 -11.20 -8.33 -17.27
CA LYS A 113 -11.22 -7.07 -16.53
C LYS A 113 -10.11 -6.96 -15.46
N ASN A 114 -9.35 -8.04 -15.22
CA ASN A 114 -8.27 -8.06 -14.24
C ASN A 114 -6.94 -7.64 -14.85
N ARG A 115 -6.29 -6.63 -14.27
CA ARG A 115 -4.92 -6.25 -14.66
C ARG A 115 -3.91 -7.37 -14.42
N TYR A 116 -4.07 -8.09 -13.31
CA TYR A 116 -3.21 -9.20 -12.92
C TYR A 116 -4.10 -10.41 -12.60
N ARG A 117 -3.93 -11.49 -13.38
CA ARG A 117 -4.79 -12.68 -13.29
C ARG A 117 -4.60 -13.41 -11.97
N ASP A 118 -3.39 -13.40 -11.45
CA ASP A 118 -2.98 -14.04 -10.20
C ASP A 118 -3.50 -13.31 -8.94
N ILE A 119 -4.11 -12.13 -9.07
CA ILE A 119 -4.65 -11.37 -7.94
C ILE A 119 -6.17 -11.56 -7.84
N PRO A 120 -6.67 -12.29 -6.82
CA PRO A 120 -8.10 -12.53 -6.66
C PRO A 120 -8.85 -11.26 -6.22
N CYS A 121 -10.10 -11.16 -6.65
CA CYS A 121 -11.09 -10.26 -6.09
C CYS A 121 -12.09 -11.09 -5.28
N TYR A 122 -12.23 -10.80 -3.98
CA TYR A 122 -13.12 -11.58 -3.13
C TYR A 122 -14.58 -11.25 -3.37
N GLU A 123 -15.37 -12.27 -3.72
CA GLU A 123 -16.80 -12.13 -3.96
C GLU A 123 -17.56 -11.50 -2.77
N PRO A 124 -17.35 -11.90 -1.50
CA PRO A 124 -18.14 -11.36 -0.38
C PRO A 124 -17.94 -9.86 -0.10
N THR A 125 -16.81 -9.30 -0.55
CA THR A 125 -16.46 -7.90 -0.31
C THR A 125 -16.28 -7.11 -1.59
N ARG A 126 -16.54 -7.68 -2.77
CA ARG A 126 -16.37 -6.96 -4.03
C ARG A 126 -17.31 -5.76 -4.11
N VAL A 127 -16.90 -4.74 -4.85
CA VAL A 127 -17.83 -3.69 -5.27
C VAL A 127 -18.66 -4.23 -6.42
N VAL A 128 -19.97 -4.01 -6.36
CA VAL A 128 -20.94 -4.44 -7.37
C VAL A 128 -21.34 -3.21 -8.17
N LEU A 129 -21.17 -3.21 -9.49
CA LEU A 129 -21.56 -2.09 -10.34
C LEU A 129 -23.10 -1.99 -10.41
N LYS A 130 -23.66 -0.95 -9.79
CA LYS A 130 -25.11 -0.71 -9.82
C LYS A 130 -25.56 -0.25 -11.20
N GLY A 131 -26.70 -0.78 -11.66
CA GLY A 131 -27.25 -0.46 -12.99
C GLY A 131 -26.65 -1.27 -14.13
N ARG A 132 -25.95 -2.36 -13.82
CA ARG A 132 -25.54 -3.41 -14.75
C ARG A 132 -26.22 -4.72 -14.38
N ASP A 133 -26.41 -5.60 -15.36
CA ASP A 133 -26.86 -6.96 -15.12
C ASP A 133 -25.81 -7.74 -14.34
N LYS A 134 -26.23 -8.81 -13.66
CA LYS A 134 -25.37 -9.60 -12.77
C LYS A 134 -24.12 -10.13 -13.49
N GLU A 135 -24.21 -10.43 -14.78
CA GLU A 135 -23.12 -10.94 -15.61
C GLU A 135 -22.08 -9.85 -15.95
N HIS A 136 -22.45 -8.58 -15.79
CA HIS A 136 -21.65 -7.41 -16.16
C HIS A 136 -21.35 -6.49 -14.97
N ASP A 137 -21.77 -6.86 -13.75
CA ASP A 137 -21.65 -6.02 -12.56
C ASP A 137 -20.25 -6.07 -11.90
N TYR A 138 -19.29 -6.70 -12.57
CA TYR A 138 -17.93 -6.90 -12.08
C TYR A 138 -17.02 -5.69 -12.29
N ILE A 139 -16.32 -5.33 -11.22
CA ILE A 139 -15.12 -4.49 -11.21
C ILE A 139 -14.13 -5.04 -10.18
N HIS A 140 -12.81 -5.01 -10.47
CA HIS A 140 -11.77 -5.53 -9.56
C HIS A 140 -11.48 -4.54 -8.41
N ALA A 141 -12.44 -4.43 -7.50
CA ALA A 141 -12.38 -3.60 -6.32
C ALA A 141 -13.07 -4.29 -5.14
N ASN A 142 -12.54 -4.10 -3.93
CA ASN A 142 -13.14 -4.61 -2.70
C ASN A 142 -13.40 -3.48 -1.70
N TRP A 143 -14.53 -3.58 -1.00
CA TRP A 143 -14.80 -2.81 0.20
C TRP A 143 -13.85 -3.21 1.33
N VAL A 144 -13.29 -2.22 2.00
CA VAL A 144 -12.49 -2.38 3.21
C VAL A 144 -13.00 -1.40 4.28
N LYS A 145 -13.15 -1.87 5.51
CA LYS A 145 -13.58 -1.03 6.64
C LYS A 145 -12.40 -0.67 7.54
N ALA A 146 -12.28 0.61 7.89
CA ALA A 146 -11.38 1.09 8.95
C ALA A 146 -12.16 1.98 9.92
N GLY A 147 -12.70 1.37 10.97
CA GLY A 147 -13.55 2.06 11.94
C GLY A 147 -14.82 2.61 11.30
N LYS A 148 -15.01 3.93 11.35
CA LYS A 148 -16.15 4.63 10.72
C LYS A 148 -15.96 4.92 9.23
N TYR A 149 -14.72 4.86 8.73
CA TYR A 149 -14.42 5.13 7.32
C TYR A 149 -14.55 3.85 6.49
N ARG A 150 -15.05 4.02 5.27
CA ARG A 150 -15.21 2.96 4.28
C ARG A 150 -14.29 3.24 3.12
N TYR A 151 -13.53 2.24 2.73
CA TYR A 151 -12.58 2.29 1.64
C TYR A 151 -13.02 1.39 0.49
N ILE A 152 -12.73 1.81 -0.73
CA ILE A 152 -12.73 0.97 -1.92
C ILE A 152 -11.26 0.76 -2.30
N CYS A 153 -10.74 -0.45 -2.12
CA CYS A 153 -9.41 -0.83 -2.60
C CYS A 153 -9.55 -1.44 -3.99
N SER A 154 -9.05 -0.73 -5.01
CA SER A 154 -9.23 -1.11 -6.42
C SER A 154 -7.89 -1.29 -7.12
N GLN A 155 -7.85 -2.12 -8.17
CA GLN A 155 -6.79 -1.99 -9.17
C GLN A 155 -6.90 -0.63 -9.89
N ALA A 156 -5.80 -0.15 -10.48
CA ALA A 156 -5.87 0.94 -11.44
C ALA A 156 -6.69 0.52 -12.66
N PRO A 157 -7.56 1.39 -13.19
CA PRO A 157 -8.36 1.06 -14.36
C PRO A 157 -7.47 0.69 -15.56
N LEU A 158 -7.95 -0.29 -16.33
CA LEU A 158 -7.48 -0.60 -17.66
C LEU A 158 -8.20 0.30 -18.67
N GLY A 159 -7.75 0.32 -19.92
CA GLY A 159 -8.38 1.15 -20.96
C GLY A 159 -9.86 0.79 -21.18
N ASP A 160 -10.20 -0.49 -21.09
CA ASP A 160 -11.54 -1.05 -21.24
C ASP A 160 -12.37 -1.07 -19.93
N THR A 161 -11.78 -0.68 -18.79
CA THR A 161 -12.50 -0.62 -17.51
C THR A 161 -12.61 0.80 -16.95
N VAL A 162 -12.20 1.85 -17.70
CA VAL A 162 -12.28 3.24 -17.22
C VAL A 162 -13.74 3.66 -16.99
N ASP A 163 -14.64 3.27 -17.88
CA ASP A 163 -16.07 3.59 -17.77
C ASP A 163 -16.71 2.92 -16.55
N ASP A 164 -16.42 1.64 -16.31
CA ASP A 164 -16.85 0.90 -15.12
C ASP A 164 -16.28 1.51 -13.83
N PHE A 165 -15.03 1.99 -13.88
CA PHE A 165 -14.38 2.65 -12.75
C PHE A 165 -15.11 3.94 -12.34
N TRP A 166 -15.48 4.78 -13.31
CA TRP A 166 -16.26 5.99 -13.04
C TRP A 166 -17.71 5.70 -12.67
N LEU A 167 -18.32 4.68 -13.27
CA LEU A 167 -19.66 4.25 -12.89
C LEU A 167 -19.69 3.80 -11.41
N MET A 168 -18.67 3.06 -10.95
CA MET A 168 -18.50 2.71 -9.54
C MET A 168 -18.39 3.96 -8.67
N ILE A 169 -17.50 4.89 -9.00
CA ILE A 169 -17.27 6.13 -8.25
C ILE A 169 -18.56 6.95 -8.11
N ALA A 170 -19.29 7.12 -9.21
CA ALA A 170 -20.54 7.86 -9.24
C ALA A 170 -21.66 7.18 -8.42
N ASN A 171 -21.83 5.87 -8.57
CA ASN A 171 -22.83 5.08 -7.86
C ASN A 171 -22.60 5.04 -6.34
N GLU A 172 -21.34 4.91 -5.92
CA GLU A 172 -20.96 4.85 -4.51
C GLU A 172 -20.76 6.22 -3.88
N LYS A 173 -20.89 7.31 -4.66
CA LYS A 173 -20.69 8.70 -4.21
C LYS A 173 -19.36 8.86 -3.49
N VAL A 174 -18.30 8.36 -4.11
CA VAL A 174 -16.93 8.43 -3.57
C VAL A 174 -16.55 9.90 -3.38
N GLY A 175 -16.17 10.27 -2.16
CA GLY A 175 -15.81 11.66 -1.84
C GLY A 175 -14.33 11.96 -2.07
N ALA A 176 -13.47 10.94 -2.07
CA ALA A 176 -12.05 11.10 -2.33
C ALA A 176 -11.45 9.91 -3.06
N ILE A 177 -10.46 10.17 -3.92
CA ILE A 177 -9.60 9.17 -4.55
C ILE A 177 -8.18 9.42 -4.08
N ILE A 178 -7.47 8.36 -3.65
CA ILE A 178 -6.03 8.37 -3.41
C ILE A 178 -5.38 7.45 -4.44
N MET A 179 -4.74 8.06 -5.44
CA MET A 179 -3.95 7.39 -6.47
C MET A 179 -2.48 7.35 -6.04
N LEU A 180 -1.97 6.14 -5.80
CA LEU A 180 -0.63 5.91 -5.25
C LEU A 180 0.39 5.47 -6.31
N CYS A 181 0.15 5.75 -7.59
CA CYS A 181 1.06 5.42 -8.68
C CYS A 181 1.03 6.50 -9.76
N ASP A 182 2.02 6.47 -10.64
CA ASP A 182 1.96 7.21 -11.90
C ASP A 182 1.23 6.37 -12.98
N LEU A 183 0.98 6.95 -14.15
CA LEU A 183 0.46 6.25 -15.32
C LEU A 183 1.49 5.23 -15.85
N PHE A 184 2.76 5.60 -15.84
CA PHE A 184 3.89 4.78 -16.25
C PHE A 184 5.00 4.81 -15.20
N GLU A 185 5.58 3.66 -14.90
CA GLU A 185 6.73 3.54 -13.99
C GLU A 185 7.74 2.59 -14.65
N ASP A 186 9.00 3.02 -14.79
CA ASP A 186 10.05 2.28 -15.51
C ASP A 186 9.62 1.81 -16.92
N GLY A 187 8.86 2.64 -17.64
CA GLY A 187 8.33 2.33 -18.98
C GLY A 187 7.13 1.37 -18.99
N ILE A 188 6.68 0.87 -17.84
CA ILE A 188 5.56 -0.06 -17.72
C ILE A 188 4.29 0.73 -17.38
N ARG A 189 3.21 0.52 -18.16
CA ARG A 189 1.91 1.15 -17.89
C ARG A 189 1.28 0.58 -16.62
N LYS A 190 1.22 1.39 -15.56
CA LYS A 190 0.65 1.03 -14.26
C LYS A 190 -0.83 1.39 -14.13
N CYS A 191 -1.28 2.44 -14.82
CA CYS A 191 -2.64 2.95 -14.78
C CYS A 191 -3.07 3.50 -16.15
N ALA A 192 -4.35 3.40 -16.50
CA ALA A 192 -4.91 4.14 -17.62
C ALA A 192 -5.09 5.63 -17.24
N ASP A 193 -5.12 6.52 -18.23
CA ASP A 193 -5.58 7.89 -18.03
C ASP A 193 -7.09 7.84 -17.78
N TYR A 194 -7.53 8.31 -16.60
CA TYR A 194 -8.93 8.23 -16.23
C TYR A 194 -9.50 9.56 -15.72
N TRP A 195 -8.79 10.68 -15.75
CA TRP A 195 -9.39 11.97 -15.41
C TRP A 195 -8.86 13.08 -16.34
N PRO A 196 -9.62 14.15 -16.57
CA PRO A 196 -9.10 15.33 -17.25
C PRO A 196 -8.00 15.99 -16.40
N VAL A 197 -6.75 15.91 -16.85
CA VAL A 197 -5.58 16.41 -16.10
C VAL A 197 -5.56 17.94 -16.06
N ASP A 198 -5.93 18.57 -17.17
CA ASP A 198 -5.92 20.02 -17.29
C ASP A 198 -7.12 20.65 -16.56
N GLU A 199 -6.85 21.70 -15.78
CA GLU A 199 -7.88 22.45 -15.07
C GLU A 199 -8.87 23.09 -16.06
N GLY A 200 -10.16 23.02 -15.74
CA GLY A 200 -11.27 23.49 -16.59
C GLY A 200 -11.71 22.49 -17.68
N CYS A 201 -10.97 21.40 -17.88
CA CYS A 201 -11.33 20.39 -18.87
C CYS A 201 -12.34 19.38 -18.34
N ARG A 202 -13.20 18.91 -19.24
CA ARG A 202 -14.19 17.85 -18.99
C ARG A 202 -13.94 16.66 -19.89
N LYS A 203 -14.20 15.45 -19.40
CA LYS A 203 -14.17 14.21 -20.19
C LYS A 203 -15.32 13.30 -19.73
N THR A 204 -15.95 12.64 -20.69
CA THR A 204 -17.04 11.69 -20.44
C THR A 204 -16.52 10.27 -20.53
N TYR A 205 -16.86 9.46 -19.54
CA TYR A 205 -16.51 8.05 -19.41
C TYR A 205 -17.81 7.24 -19.28
N GLY A 206 -18.21 6.56 -20.35
CA GLY A 206 -19.55 5.97 -20.47
C GLY A 206 -20.65 7.02 -20.21
N GLU A 207 -21.41 6.81 -19.13
CA GLU A 207 -22.52 7.68 -18.72
C GLU A 207 -22.11 8.78 -17.71
N VAL A 208 -20.83 8.85 -17.35
CA VAL A 208 -20.33 9.74 -16.29
C VAL A 208 -19.48 10.86 -16.88
N GLU A 209 -19.90 12.11 -16.69
CA GLU A 209 -19.08 13.28 -17.02
C GLU A 209 -18.20 13.65 -15.82
N VAL A 210 -16.91 13.86 -16.07
CA VAL A 210 -15.94 14.29 -15.06
C VAL A 210 -15.33 15.61 -15.51
N HIS A 211 -15.39 16.61 -14.65
CA HIS A 211 -14.83 17.94 -14.90
C HIS A 211 -13.78 18.26 -13.83
N ASN A 212 -12.56 18.56 -14.25
CA ASN A 212 -11.51 19.10 -13.38
C ASN A 212 -11.77 20.57 -13.11
N THR A 213 -12.20 20.90 -11.90
CA THR A 213 -12.54 22.27 -11.55
C THR A 213 -11.34 23.05 -11.04
N THR A 214 -10.38 22.37 -10.42
CA THR A 214 -9.22 22.99 -9.78
C THR A 214 -8.11 21.96 -9.61
N THR A 215 -6.88 22.34 -9.95
CA THR A 215 -5.68 21.55 -9.68
C THR A 215 -4.70 22.36 -8.84
N MET A 216 -4.20 21.77 -7.75
CA MET A 216 -3.32 22.42 -6.79
C MET A 216 -2.15 21.49 -6.47
N ASN A 217 -0.96 22.06 -6.37
CA ASN A 217 0.17 21.37 -5.77
C ASN A 217 -0.01 21.36 -4.25
N SER A 218 0.06 20.18 -3.65
CA SER A 218 0.00 20.03 -2.19
C SER A 218 1.26 20.60 -1.55
N THR A 219 1.18 20.90 -0.26
CA THR A 219 2.37 21.12 0.58
C THR A 219 3.10 19.80 0.89
N LEU A 220 2.47 18.66 0.60
CA LEU A 220 3.11 17.34 0.67
C LEU A 220 3.92 17.09 -0.61
N GLU A 221 5.15 16.61 -0.43
CA GLU A 221 6.08 16.36 -1.53
C GLU A 221 5.49 15.37 -2.55
N GLN A 222 5.56 15.73 -3.84
CA GLN A 222 5.10 14.91 -4.96
C GLN A 222 3.61 14.51 -4.88
N VAL A 223 2.79 15.34 -4.22
CA VAL A 223 1.34 15.17 -4.16
C VAL A 223 0.65 16.28 -4.96
N THR A 224 -0.15 15.88 -5.94
CA THR A 224 -1.08 16.75 -6.67
C THR A 224 -2.50 16.52 -6.15
N VAL A 225 -3.24 17.61 -5.95
CA VAL A 225 -4.64 17.57 -5.51
C VAL A 225 -5.51 18.18 -6.59
N THR A 226 -6.51 17.43 -7.04
CA THR A 226 -7.46 17.86 -8.06
C THR A 226 -8.89 17.77 -7.50
N ILE A 227 -9.67 18.83 -7.64
CA ILE A 227 -11.10 18.81 -7.34
C ILE A 227 -11.84 18.44 -8.62
N LEU A 228 -12.57 17.33 -8.59
CA LEU A 228 -13.35 16.85 -9.72
C LEU A 228 -14.84 16.96 -9.42
N ARG A 229 -15.60 17.49 -10.37
CA ARG A 229 -17.07 17.40 -10.37
C ARG A 229 -17.47 16.18 -11.19
N VAL A 230 -18.15 15.22 -10.56
CA VAL A 230 -18.70 14.03 -11.21
C VAL A 230 -20.19 14.23 -11.42
N THR A 231 -20.66 14.04 -12.65
CA THR A 231 -22.09 14.12 -13.01
C THR A 231 -22.55 12.79 -13.57
N TYR A 232 -23.62 12.22 -12.99
CA TYR A 232 -24.25 10.97 -13.43
C TYR A 232 -25.76 11.02 -13.16
N LYS A 233 -26.58 10.78 -14.20
CA LYS A 233 -28.06 10.82 -14.15
C LYS A 233 -28.57 12.08 -13.44
N ASP A 234 -28.17 13.24 -13.97
CA ASP A 234 -28.54 14.60 -13.51
C ASP A 234 -28.14 14.95 -12.07
N ARG A 235 -27.32 14.11 -11.42
CA ARG A 235 -26.79 14.36 -10.09
C ARG A 235 -25.31 14.59 -10.17
N SER A 236 -24.85 15.68 -9.55
CA SER A 236 -23.44 15.99 -9.43
C SER A 236 -22.98 15.93 -7.97
N HIS A 237 -21.73 15.53 -7.76
CA HIS A 237 -21.02 15.71 -6.50
C HIS A 237 -19.56 16.10 -6.77
N LEU A 238 -18.94 16.75 -5.78
CA LEU A 238 -17.52 17.03 -5.80
C LEU A 238 -16.78 15.85 -5.16
N LEU A 239 -15.62 15.53 -5.71
CA LEU A 239 -14.66 14.59 -5.14
C LEU A 239 -13.27 15.25 -5.10
N THR A 240 -12.46 14.86 -4.12
CA THR A 240 -11.05 15.27 -4.06
C THR A 240 -10.18 14.12 -4.53
N HIS A 241 -9.47 14.30 -5.64
CA HIS A 241 -8.50 13.36 -6.16
C HIS A 241 -7.10 13.76 -5.68
N PHE A 242 -6.44 12.86 -4.97
CA PHE A 242 -5.06 13.01 -4.54
C PHE A 242 -4.20 12.04 -5.35
N GLN A 243 -3.22 12.54 -6.09
CA GLN A 243 -2.20 11.72 -6.73
C GLN A 243 -0.88 11.88 -6.00
N TRP A 244 -0.33 10.77 -5.51
CA TRP A 244 1.00 10.75 -4.92
C TRP A 244 1.93 9.84 -5.74
N VAL A 245 2.91 10.45 -6.39
CA VAL A 245 3.90 9.76 -7.24
C VAL A 245 5.23 9.50 -6.52
N GLY A 246 5.39 9.94 -5.27
CA GLY A 246 6.59 9.73 -4.46
C GLY A 246 6.74 8.31 -3.87
N TRP A 247 5.85 7.38 -4.20
CA TRP A 247 5.96 5.97 -3.78
C TRP A 247 6.45 5.09 -4.94
N PRO A 248 7.70 4.60 -4.92
CA PRO A 248 8.26 3.80 -6.00
C PRO A 248 7.63 2.40 -6.14
N ASP A 249 7.73 1.78 -7.34
CA ASP A 249 7.22 0.41 -7.63
C ASP A 249 7.98 -0.64 -6.85
N LYS A 250 9.31 -0.52 -6.91
CA LYS A 250 10.27 -1.42 -6.28
C LYS A 250 10.93 -0.72 -5.11
N GLY A 251 10.15 -0.46 -4.07
CA GLY A 251 10.65 0.13 -2.83
C GLY A 251 9.57 0.74 -1.95
N ILE A 252 10.02 1.67 -1.11
CA ILE A 252 9.20 2.46 -0.18
C ILE A 252 9.61 3.94 -0.25
N PRO A 253 8.73 4.87 0.14
CA PRO A 253 9.04 6.30 0.22
C PRO A 253 10.11 6.61 1.28
N ASN A 254 10.84 7.71 1.10
CA ASN A 254 11.94 8.09 2.00
C ASN A 254 11.46 8.53 3.39
N ASP A 255 10.28 9.14 3.48
CA ASP A 255 9.67 9.55 4.74
C ASP A 255 8.33 8.83 5.00
N SER A 256 7.89 8.87 6.25
CA SER A 256 6.60 8.31 6.69
C SER A 256 5.51 9.37 6.91
N ILE A 257 5.80 10.65 6.65
CA ILE A 257 4.92 11.80 6.92
C ILE A 257 3.82 11.88 5.86
N VAL A 258 4.17 11.72 4.59
CA VAL A 258 3.21 11.86 3.48
C VAL A 258 2.02 10.91 3.64
N PRO A 259 2.17 9.59 3.90
CA PRO A 259 1.03 8.70 4.12
C PRO A 259 0.07 9.16 5.22
N ALA A 260 0.63 9.66 6.34
CA ALA A 260 -0.18 10.07 7.48
C ALA A 260 -0.99 11.33 7.18
N LYS A 261 -0.34 12.36 6.65
CA LYS A 261 -0.99 13.63 6.29
C LYS A 261 -1.97 13.47 5.13
N LEU A 262 -1.64 12.64 4.14
CA LEU A 262 -2.53 12.33 3.02
C LEU A 262 -3.83 11.67 3.50
N LEU A 263 -3.73 10.70 4.41
CA LEU A 263 -4.91 10.09 5.03
C LEU A 263 -5.72 11.08 5.87
N ILE A 264 -5.07 12.01 6.59
CA ILE A 264 -5.77 13.08 7.33
C ILE A 264 -6.58 13.95 6.35
N GLN A 265 -5.93 14.46 5.31
CA GLN A 265 -6.56 15.31 4.29
C GLN A 265 -7.73 14.61 3.59
N ALA A 266 -7.55 13.34 3.20
CA ALA A 266 -8.61 12.56 2.56
C ALA A 266 -9.79 12.30 3.50
N ARG A 267 -9.54 12.03 4.80
CA ARG A 267 -10.63 11.87 5.78
C ARG A 267 -11.38 13.17 6.04
N GLU A 268 -10.67 14.30 6.06
CA GLU A 268 -11.27 15.63 6.23
C GLU A 268 -12.16 15.98 5.03
N SER A 269 -11.73 15.68 3.80
CA SER A 269 -12.51 15.98 2.60
C SER A 269 -13.81 15.17 2.48
N VAL A 270 -13.86 13.97 3.06
CA VAL A 270 -15.05 13.11 3.03
C VAL A 270 -15.93 13.20 4.28
N THR A 271 -15.48 13.90 5.32
CA THR A 271 -16.25 14.04 6.57
C THR A 271 -17.24 15.19 6.43
N PRO A 272 -18.55 14.97 6.66
CA PRO A 272 -19.54 16.04 6.60
C PRO A 272 -19.20 17.19 7.54
N VAL A 273 -19.37 18.41 7.06
CA VAL A 273 -19.13 19.63 7.86
C VAL A 273 -20.06 19.64 9.07
N LYS A 274 -19.51 19.93 10.25
CA LYS A 274 -20.28 20.10 11.49
C LYS A 274 -21.36 21.18 11.27
N ASN A 275 -22.58 20.90 11.73
CA ASN A 275 -23.77 21.77 11.56
C ASN A 275 -24.35 21.87 10.14
N SER A 276 -23.86 21.10 9.16
CA SER A 276 -24.56 20.93 7.88
C SER A 276 -25.79 20.03 8.03
N LYS A 277 -26.72 20.10 7.06
CA LYS A 277 -27.85 19.14 6.96
C LYS A 277 -27.39 17.68 6.89
N ASP A 278 -26.12 17.47 6.52
CA ASP A 278 -25.48 16.18 6.33
C ASP A 278 -24.61 15.75 7.52
N ALA A 279 -24.55 16.52 8.61
CA ALA A 279 -23.68 16.25 9.75
C ALA A 279 -23.89 14.87 10.41
N ARG A 280 -25.06 14.25 10.23
CA ARG A 280 -25.38 12.90 10.73
C ARG A 280 -25.06 11.78 9.74
N LYS A 281 -24.74 12.10 8.48
CA LYS A 281 -24.40 11.09 7.47
C LYS A 281 -23.03 10.50 7.79
N PRO A 282 -22.79 9.20 7.49
CA PRO A 282 -21.45 8.65 7.55
C PRO A 282 -20.53 9.38 6.55
N PRO A 283 -19.20 9.40 6.79
CA PRO A 283 -18.26 9.90 5.81
C PRO A 283 -18.43 9.21 4.45
N ALA A 284 -18.25 9.98 3.37
CA ALA A 284 -18.28 9.41 2.03
C ALA A 284 -17.14 8.39 1.85
N PRO A 285 -17.30 7.36 0.99
CA PRO A 285 -16.23 6.40 0.73
C PRO A 285 -14.96 7.05 0.17
N ILE A 286 -13.81 6.51 0.56
CA ILE A 286 -12.49 6.87 0.01
C ILE A 286 -12.05 5.72 -0.90
N LEU A 287 -11.84 5.99 -2.18
CA LEU A 287 -11.23 5.03 -3.09
C LEU A 287 -9.70 5.15 -3.00
N VAL A 288 -9.01 4.03 -2.83
CA VAL A 288 -7.54 3.98 -2.85
C VAL A 288 -7.11 2.97 -3.90
N HIS A 289 -6.23 3.37 -4.80
CA HIS A 289 -5.64 2.44 -5.76
C HIS A 289 -4.16 2.74 -5.99
N CYS A 290 -3.47 1.74 -6.52
CA CYS A 290 -2.15 1.85 -7.13
C CYS A 290 -2.27 1.11 -8.47
N SER A 291 -1.29 0.32 -8.91
CA SER A 291 -1.47 -0.53 -10.10
C SER A 291 -2.39 -1.73 -9.81
N ALA A 292 -2.00 -2.61 -8.89
CA ALA A 292 -2.76 -3.82 -8.54
C ALA A 292 -3.83 -3.60 -7.45
N GLY A 293 -3.74 -2.50 -6.70
CA GLY A 293 -4.66 -2.24 -5.58
C GLY A 293 -4.44 -3.10 -4.34
N ILE A 294 -3.21 -3.59 -4.12
CA ILE A 294 -2.88 -4.47 -2.98
C ILE A 294 -1.67 -4.01 -2.16
N GLY A 295 -0.55 -3.66 -2.80
CA GLY A 295 0.71 -3.33 -2.12
C GLY A 295 0.67 -1.97 -1.43
N ARG A 296 0.91 -0.88 -2.19
CA ARG A 296 0.85 0.50 -1.68
C ARG A 296 -0.52 0.82 -1.09
N THR A 297 -1.59 0.43 -1.81
CA THR A 297 -2.99 0.57 -1.38
C THR A 297 -3.25 -0.07 -0.03
N GLY A 298 -2.91 -1.36 0.13
CA GLY A 298 -3.13 -2.06 1.38
C GLY A 298 -2.29 -1.50 2.52
N THR A 299 -1.06 -1.08 2.22
CA THR A 299 -0.17 -0.42 3.20
C THR A 299 -0.79 0.87 3.70
N LEU A 300 -1.29 1.73 2.81
CA LEU A 300 -1.94 2.99 3.20
C LEU A 300 -3.19 2.73 4.07
N VAL A 301 -4.08 1.84 3.63
CA VAL A 301 -5.33 1.55 4.34
C VAL A 301 -5.08 0.88 5.70
N ALA A 302 -4.05 0.04 5.82
CA ALA A 302 -3.67 -0.58 7.09
C ALA A 302 -3.25 0.45 8.17
N ILE A 303 -2.68 1.60 7.78
CA ILE A 303 -2.38 2.69 8.73
C ILE A 303 -3.67 3.20 9.37
N ASP A 304 -4.70 3.43 8.56
CA ASP A 304 -5.98 3.94 9.07
C ASP A 304 -6.76 2.87 9.85
N MET A 305 -6.60 1.58 9.50
CA MET A 305 -7.09 0.48 10.34
C MET A 305 -6.44 0.47 11.72
N ALA A 306 -5.11 0.65 11.81
CA ALA A 306 -4.41 0.76 13.08
C ALA A 306 -4.92 1.94 13.92
N ARG A 307 -5.05 3.11 13.30
CA ARG A 307 -5.65 4.30 13.90
C ARG A 307 -7.07 4.03 14.41
N ALA A 308 -7.90 3.35 13.61
CA ALA A 308 -9.26 3.01 13.99
C ALA A 308 -9.32 2.09 15.22
N LYS A 309 -8.39 1.13 15.36
CA LYS A 309 -8.28 0.30 16.57
C LYS A 309 -7.95 1.15 17.80
N VAL A 310 -7.02 2.11 17.70
CA VAL A 310 -6.73 3.05 18.80
C VAL A 310 -7.96 3.88 19.17
N LYS A 311 -8.66 4.46 18.17
CA LYS A 311 -9.91 5.20 18.38
C LYS A 311 -11.04 4.35 18.97
N ALA A 312 -11.02 3.04 18.74
CA ALA A 312 -11.94 2.08 19.35
C ALA A 312 -11.46 1.57 20.72
N HIS A 313 -10.50 2.26 21.35
CA HIS A 313 -9.96 1.93 22.67
C HIS A 313 -9.31 0.53 22.76
N ALA A 314 -8.80 0.01 21.64
CA ALA A 314 -8.03 -1.21 21.67
C ALA A 314 -6.83 -1.04 22.59
N ASN A 315 -6.65 -2.00 23.50
CA ASN A 315 -5.54 -1.97 24.44
C ASN A 315 -4.19 -2.09 23.71
N SER A 316 -4.09 -2.97 22.72
CA SER A 316 -2.85 -3.17 21.98
C SER A 316 -3.12 -3.13 20.47
N ILE A 317 -2.09 -2.71 19.73
CA ILE A 317 -2.11 -2.65 18.27
C ILE A 317 -1.19 -3.75 17.75
N SER A 318 -1.79 -4.74 17.09
CA SER A 318 -1.08 -5.86 16.46
C SER A 318 -1.14 -5.67 14.94
N VAL A 319 -0.01 -5.29 14.33
CA VAL A 319 0.11 -5.15 12.88
C VAL A 319 -0.18 -6.46 12.15
N PRO A 320 0.25 -7.65 12.65
CA PRO A 320 -0.15 -8.92 12.03
C PRO A 320 -1.65 -9.10 11.94
N ASN A 321 -2.38 -8.81 13.02
CA ASN A 321 -3.82 -8.97 13.04
C ASN A 321 -4.51 -7.94 12.14
N ILE A 322 -4.00 -6.72 12.05
CA ILE A 322 -4.49 -5.70 11.12
C ILE A 322 -4.30 -6.14 9.67
N VAL A 323 -3.14 -6.67 9.31
CA VAL A 323 -2.88 -7.16 7.96
C VAL A 323 -3.71 -8.41 7.65
N LYS A 324 -3.89 -9.33 8.60
CA LYS A 324 -4.80 -10.49 8.44
C LYS A 324 -6.25 -10.04 8.24
N GLU A 325 -6.73 -9.07 9.00
CA GLU A 325 -8.07 -8.47 8.86
C GLU A 325 -8.24 -7.70 7.53
N LEU A 326 -7.19 -7.02 7.07
CA LEU A 326 -7.21 -6.38 5.76
C LEU A 326 -7.23 -7.42 4.64
N ARG A 327 -6.43 -8.49 4.78
CA ARG A 327 -6.33 -9.58 3.80
C ARG A 327 -7.53 -10.50 3.75
N SER A 328 -8.46 -10.43 4.71
CA SER A 328 -9.77 -11.07 4.60
C SER A 328 -10.77 -10.24 3.78
N GLN A 329 -10.49 -8.95 3.56
CA GLN A 329 -11.32 -8.03 2.79
C GLN A 329 -10.75 -7.75 1.39
N ARG A 330 -9.42 -7.64 1.25
CA ARG A 330 -8.69 -7.46 -0.01
C ARG A 330 -7.47 -8.39 -0.02
N ALA A 331 -7.48 -9.37 -0.90
CA ALA A 331 -6.42 -10.37 -0.99
C ALA A 331 -5.03 -9.73 -1.19
N PHE A 332 -4.00 -10.38 -0.63
CA PHE A 332 -2.58 -10.02 -0.79
C PHE A 332 -2.20 -8.58 -0.41
N ALA A 333 -3.09 -7.87 0.30
CA ALA A 333 -2.81 -6.53 0.79
C ALA A 333 -1.52 -6.49 1.64
N VAL A 334 -0.70 -5.46 1.46
CA VAL A 334 0.69 -5.39 1.96
C VAL A 334 1.51 -6.55 1.37
N GLN A 335 2.12 -6.31 0.21
CA GLN A 335 2.56 -7.36 -0.70
C GLN A 335 3.97 -7.90 -0.41
N ASN A 336 4.81 -7.15 0.30
CA ASN A 336 6.17 -7.57 0.58
C ASN A 336 6.68 -7.10 1.96
N PRO A 337 7.81 -7.65 2.45
CA PRO A 337 8.37 -7.29 3.75
C PRO A 337 8.75 -5.81 3.87
N LEU A 338 9.22 -5.16 2.79
CA LEU A 338 9.55 -3.73 2.82
C LEU A 338 8.32 -2.88 3.12
N GLN A 339 7.20 -3.16 2.46
CA GLN A 339 5.93 -2.49 2.71
C GLN A 339 5.42 -2.75 4.13
N TYR A 340 5.60 -3.97 4.66
CA TYR A 340 5.23 -4.31 6.04
C TYR A 340 6.08 -3.58 7.09
N THR A 341 7.38 -3.50 6.87
CA THR A 341 8.29 -2.74 7.75
C THR A 341 7.97 -1.24 7.67
N TYR A 342 7.73 -0.71 6.47
CA TYR A 342 7.32 0.68 6.27
C TYR A 342 5.97 0.99 6.92
N LEU A 343 5.00 0.06 6.88
CA LEU A 343 3.71 0.19 7.58
C LEU A 343 3.91 0.48 9.08
N ASN A 344 4.84 -0.21 9.73
CA ASN A 344 5.15 0.03 11.14
C ASN A 344 5.65 1.47 11.39
N ALA A 345 6.51 1.99 10.51
CA ALA A 345 6.97 3.38 10.56
C ALA A 345 5.84 4.38 10.34
N CYS A 346 4.95 4.12 9.37
CA CYS A 346 3.80 4.97 9.09
C CYS A 346 2.78 4.97 10.23
N ILE A 347 2.58 3.86 10.93
CA ILE A 347 1.69 3.82 12.12
C ILE A 347 2.26 4.70 13.22
N LEU A 348 3.57 4.65 13.49
CA LEU A 348 4.21 5.56 14.44
C LEU A 348 4.00 7.03 14.04
N GLN A 349 4.22 7.35 12.76
CA GLN A 349 4.03 8.71 12.28
C GLN A 349 2.58 9.16 12.38
N MET A 350 1.61 8.31 12.03
CA MET A 350 0.19 8.60 12.20
C MET A 350 -0.14 8.92 13.67
N PHE A 351 0.44 8.19 14.63
CA PHE A 351 0.21 8.46 16.05
C PHE A 351 0.84 9.78 16.53
N VAL A 352 1.92 10.24 15.88
CA VAL A 352 2.49 11.58 16.10
C VAL A 352 1.56 12.66 15.53
N GLU A 353 1.09 12.50 14.29
CA GLU A 353 0.17 13.47 13.66
C GLU A 353 -1.17 13.58 14.41
N GLU A 354 -1.69 12.46 14.93
CA GLU A 354 -2.90 12.43 15.78
C GLU A 354 -2.65 12.91 17.23
N ARG A 355 -1.42 13.32 17.56
CA ARG A 355 -1.03 13.82 18.89
C ARG A 355 -1.26 12.80 20.01
N TRP A 356 -1.06 11.52 19.72
CA TRP A 356 -1.05 10.43 20.70
C TRP A 356 0.35 10.08 21.20
N LEU A 357 1.36 10.45 20.44
CA LEU A 357 2.76 10.33 20.79
C LEU A 357 3.43 11.70 20.72
N PHE A 358 4.16 12.05 21.77
CA PHE A 358 4.95 13.29 21.84
C PHE A 358 6.37 12.93 22.28
N ASN A 359 7.37 13.61 21.73
CA ASN A 359 8.76 13.62 22.21
C ASN A 359 9.24 12.28 22.77
N PHE A 360 9.25 11.23 21.94
CA PHE A 360 9.83 9.94 22.29
C PHE A 360 11.12 9.76 21.47
N PRO A 361 12.30 10.14 22.00
CA PRO A 361 13.58 10.04 21.28
C PRO A 361 13.83 8.67 20.62
N PRO A 362 13.41 7.53 21.21
CA PRO A 362 13.54 6.25 20.54
C PRO A 362 12.79 6.13 19.21
N ILE A 363 11.68 6.86 18.98
CA ILE A 363 10.96 6.84 17.68
C ILE A 363 11.82 7.49 16.59
N GLN A 364 12.43 8.64 16.86
CA GLN A 364 13.25 9.34 15.87
C GLN A 364 14.46 8.49 15.47
N LEU A 365 15.15 7.92 16.46
CA LEU A 365 16.27 7.02 16.21
C LEU A 365 15.83 5.75 15.47
N TRP A 366 14.69 5.17 15.85
CA TRP A 366 14.13 3.99 15.18
C TRP A 366 13.72 4.32 13.73
N GLN A 367 13.10 5.47 13.47
CA GLN A 367 12.74 5.91 12.11
C GLN A 367 13.97 6.07 11.22
N GLN A 368 15.05 6.66 11.74
CA GLN A 368 16.33 6.77 11.01
C GLN A 368 16.93 5.39 10.71
N ARG A 369 16.98 4.50 11.70
CA ARG A 369 17.46 3.12 11.51
C ARG A 369 16.58 2.33 10.54
N CYS A 370 15.26 2.56 10.58
CA CYS A 370 14.30 1.93 9.70
C CYS A 370 14.50 2.37 8.25
N HIS A 371 14.68 3.67 8.01
CA HIS A 371 15.02 4.18 6.68
C HIS A 371 16.29 3.52 6.13
N HIS A 372 17.37 3.50 6.92
CA HIS A 372 18.63 2.84 6.51
C HIS A 372 18.43 1.35 6.21
N PHE A 373 17.73 0.62 7.08
CA PHE A 373 17.41 -0.79 6.88
C PHE A 373 16.63 -1.03 5.58
N LEU A 374 15.60 -0.21 5.30
CA LEU A 374 14.77 -0.35 4.11
C LEU A 374 15.55 -0.10 2.82
N VAL A 375 16.47 0.88 2.82
CA VAL A 375 17.37 1.16 1.69
C VAL A 375 18.29 -0.04 1.42
N GLU A 376 18.98 -0.53 2.45
CA GLU A 376 19.90 -1.67 2.31
C GLU A 376 19.17 -2.96 1.93
N TYR A 377 18.01 -3.23 2.53
CA TYR A 377 17.21 -4.40 2.19
C TYR A 377 16.73 -4.34 0.73
N ASN A 378 16.29 -3.17 0.25
CA ASN A 378 15.89 -2.99 -1.14
C ASN A 378 17.06 -3.21 -2.10
N ARG A 379 18.24 -2.67 -1.77
CA ARG A 379 19.47 -2.86 -2.55
C ARG A 379 19.84 -4.35 -2.62
N ALA A 380 19.95 -5.03 -1.48
CA ALA A 380 20.28 -6.44 -1.40
C ALA A 380 19.25 -7.33 -2.11
N SER A 381 17.95 -6.99 -2.03
CA SER A 381 16.89 -7.72 -2.72
C SER A 381 17.00 -7.61 -4.25
N LYS A 382 17.38 -6.44 -4.77
CA LYS A 382 17.63 -6.23 -6.21
C LYS A 382 18.86 -7.00 -6.68
N GLU A 383 19.95 -6.97 -5.90
CA GLU A 383 21.18 -7.71 -6.19
C GLU A 383 20.94 -9.23 -6.18
N ALA A 384 20.14 -9.74 -5.24
CA ALA A 384 19.81 -11.17 -5.17
C ALA A 384 18.95 -11.66 -6.35
N ILE A 385 18.14 -10.78 -6.96
CA ILE A 385 17.39 -11.06 -8.20
C ILE A 385 18.31 -10.99 -9.43
N TYR A 386 19.37 -10.18 -9.37
CA TYR A 386 20.34 -9.97 -10.46
C TYR A 386 21.58 -10.86 -10.37
N ILE A 387 21.62 -11.87 -9.50
CA ILE A 387 22.59 -12.95 -9.67
C ILE A 387 22.19 -13.61 -11.00
N PRO A 388 23.01 -13.54 -12.07
CA PRO A 388 22.76 -14.36 -13.25
C PRO A 388 22.58 -15.78 -12.73
N GLN A 389 21.62 -16.54 -13.23
CA GLN A 389 21.58 -17.97 -12.93
C GLN A 389 22.97 -18.50 -13.29
N ALA A 390 23.83 -18.63 -12.27
CA ALA A 390 25.19 -19.09 -12.45
C ALA A 390 25.02 -20.45 -13.10
N GLU A 391 25.65 -20.55 -14.26
CA GLU A 391 25.93 -21.72 -15.08
C GLU A 391 25.60 -23.01 -14.34
N SER A 392 24.77 -23.84 -14.97
CA SER A 392 24.41 -25.16 -14.48
C SER A 392 25.62 -25.83 -13.86
N ILE A 393 25.46 -26.40 -12.66
CA ILE A 393 26.49 -27.13 -11.92
C ILE A 393 27.14 -28.25 -12.79
N ASP A 394 26.52 -28.62 -13.90
CA ASP A 394 27.03 -29.53 -14.92
C ASP A 394 28.22 -28.96 -15.75
N GLU A 395 28.33 -27.64 -15.96
CA GLU A 395 29.46 -27.04 -16.70
C GLU A 395 30.76 -27.00 -15.88
N ILE A 396 30.67 -26.79 -14.56
CA ILE A 396 31.82 -26.83 -13.66
C ILE A 396 32.29 -28.28 -13.41
N ALA A 397 31.39 -29.27 -13.54
CA ALA A 397 31.74 -30.68 -13.46
C ALA A 397 32.39 -31.22 -14.75
N ALA A 398 32.04 -30.66 -15.92
CA ALA A 398 32.61 -31.05 -17.21
C ALA A 398 34.08 -30.62 -17.37
N GLU A 399 34.50 -29.49 -16.79
CA GLU A 399 35.90 -29.06 -16.79
C GLU A 399 36.82 -29.87 -15.85
N ARG A 400 36.25 -30.68 -14.95
CA ARG A 400 37.01 -31.56 -14.03
C ARG A 400 37.00 -33.03 -14.42
N ALA A 401 36.38 -33.37 -15.54
CA ALA A 401 36.30 -34.73 -16.07
C ALA A 401 36.68 -34.79 -17.56
N ALA A 402 37.84 -34.23 -17.92
CA ALA A 402 38.50 -34.58 -19.18
C ALA A 402 39.41 -35.81 -18.95
N PRO A 403 39.33 -36.88 -19.78
CA PRO A 403 40.01 -38.14 -19.53
C PRO A 403 41.50 -38.11 -19.87
N CYS A 404 42.26 -38.84 -19.07
CA CYS A 404 43.64 -39.24 -19.32
C CYS A 404 43.72 -40.18 -20.54
N LEU A 405 44.26 -39.71 -21.67
CA LEU A 405 44.87 -40.46 -22.80
C LEU A 405 45.71 -39.43 -23.59
N SER A 406 46.92 -39.66 -24.09
CA SER A 406 47.79 -40.83 -24.17
C SER A 406 49.22 -40.33 -24.44
N GLU A 407 50.19 -41.14 -24.05
CA GLU A 407 51.60 -41.05 -24.46
C GLU A 407 51.75 -40.82 -25.98
N GLN A 408 52.59 -39.85 -26.36
CA GLN A 408 53.68 -40.04 -27.31
C GLN A 408 54.59 -38.80 -27.36
N GLU A 409 55.89 -39.06 -27.54
CA GLU A 409 57.02 -38.16 -27.77
C GLU A 409 57.68 -37.50 -26.54
N VAL A 410 58.61 -38.23 -25.89
CA VAL A 410 60.07 -37.97 -26.01
C VAL A 410 60.84 -39.28 -25.76
N LYS A 411 61.57 -39.70 -26.81
CA LYS A 411 62.56 -40.79 -26.97
C LYS A 411 62.07 -42.19 -27.32
#